data_AF-S2XZF4-F1
#
_entry.id   AF-S2XZF4-F1
#
_cell.length_a   1.000
_cell.length_b   1.000
_cell.length_c   1.000
_cell.angle_alpha   90.00
_cell.angle_beta   90.00
_cell.angle_gamma   90.00
#
_symmetry.space_group_name_H-M   'P 1'
#
loop_
_entity.id
_entity.type
_entity.pdbx_description
1 polymer ?
#
loop_
_entity_poly.entity_id
_entity_poly.type
_entity_poly.pdbx_seq_one_letter_code
_entity_poly.pdbx_strand_id
1 'polypeptide(L)' 'MNVWIFNFLYFPEDKSAYIPAAFQFLIFAIICVLTFRWIIKLSKKQELKTKELEERILRERQSENQKEQQ' A
#
# COMPACT_ATOMS: atom_id res chain seq x y z
N MET A 1 20.16 -28.31 -25.54
CA MET A 1 19.14 -27.32 -25.11
C MET A 1 18.10 -28.07 -24.31
N ASN A 2 17.91 -27.73 -23.03
CA ASN A 2 17.18 -28.56 -22.07
C ASN A 2 15.65 -28.50 -22.32
N VAL A 3 15.03 -29.65 -22.64
CA VAL A 3 13.59 -29.81 -22.94
C VAL A 3 12.68 -29.37 -21.77
N TRP A 4 13.24 -29.30 -20.55
CA TRP A 4 12.56 -28.85 -19.34
C TRP A 4 11.94 -27.45 -19.43
N ILE A 5 12.50 -26.54 -20.22
CA ILE A 5 11.98 -25.16 -20.36
C ILE A 5 10.74 -25.11 -21.27
N PHE A 6 10.62 -26.02 -22.24
CA PHE A 6 9.52 -26.01 -23.21
C PHE A 6 8.20 -26.55 -22.64
N ASN A 7 8.24 -27.38 -21.60
CA ASN A 7 7.03 -27.85 -20.92
C ASN A 7 6.34 -26.78 -20.05
N PHE A 8 6.99 -25.63 -19.80
CA PHE A 8 6.41 -24.56 -18.98
C PHE A 8 5.39 -23.69 -19.74
N LEU A 9 5.45 -23.67 -21.07
CA LEU A 9 4.56 -22.90 -21.96
C LEU A 9 3.51 -23.79 -22.65
N TYR A 10 3.13 -24.93 -22.05
CA TYR A 10 1.97 -25.68 -22.55
C TYR A 10 0.68 -24.97 -22.14
N PHE A 11 0.08 -24.27 -23.10
CA PHE A 11 -1.22 -23.67 -22.94
C PHE A 11 -2.28 -24.77 -23.14
N PRO A 12 -3.15 -25.08 -22.15
CA PRO A 12 -4.26 -25.99 -22.39
C PRO A 12 -5.07 -25.56 -23.63
N GLU A 13 -5.35 -26.54 -24.50
CA GLU A 13 -6.23 -26.36 -25.65
C GLU A 13 -7.63 -25.95 -25.20
N ASP A 14 -8.12 -26.56 -24.12
CA ASP A 14 -9.38 -26.19 -23.49
C ASP A 14 -9.21 -24.96 -22.59
N LYS A 15 -9.89 -23.87 -22.97
CA LYS A 15 -9.85 -22.59 -22.26
C LYS A 15 -10.56 -22.63 -20.90
N SER A 16 -11.35 -23.66 -20.64
CA SER A 16 -12.05 -23.87 -19.36
C SER A 16 -11.09 -23.88 -18.16
N ALA A 17 -9.87 -24.40 -18.34
CA ALA A 17 -8.85 -24.46 -17.30
C ALA A 17 -8.31 -23.09 -16.85
N TYR A 18 -8.44 -22.03 -17.67
CA TYR A 18 -8.01 -20.68 -17.28
C TYR A 18 -9.05 -19.92 -16.47
N ILE A 19 -10.32 -20.30 -16.55
CA ILE A 19 -11.41 -19.59 -15.86
C ILE A 19 -11.20 -19.60 -14.33
N PRO A 20 -10.85 -20.74 -13.69
CA PRO A 20 -10.53 -20.75 -12.27
C PRO A 20 -9.34 -19.85 -11.92
N ALA A 21 -8.27 -19.88 -12.73
CA ALA A 21 -7.08 -19.08 -12.49
C ALA A 21 -7.36 -17.57 -12.60
N ALA A 22 -8.12 -17.15 -13.63
CA ALA A 22 -8.53 -15.76 -13.80
C ALA A 22 -9.42 -15.29 -12.65
N PHE A 23 -10.32 -16.15 -12.17
CA PHE A 23 -11.19 -15.84 -11.03
C PHE A 23 -10.39 -15.66 -9.73
N GLN A 24 -9.45 -16.57 -9.45
CA GLN A 24 -8.56 -16.44 -8.29
C GLN A 24 -7.73 -15.15 -8.37
N PHE A 25 -7.13 -14.88 -9.54
CA PHE A 25 -6.37 -13.66 -9.76
C PHE A 25 -7.22 -12.41 -9.54
N LEU A 26 -8.46 -12.39 -10.06
CA LEU A 26 -9.38 -11.27 -9.89
C LEU A 26 -9.69 -11.01 -8.41
N ILE A 27 -9.96 -12.06 -7.63
CA ILE A 27 -10.20 -11.94 -6.18
C ILE A 27 -8.98 -11.32 -5.49
N PHE A 28 -7.79 -11.85 -5.74
CA PHE A 28 -6.57 -11.31 -5.15
C PHE A 28 -6.31 -9.86 -5.57
N ALA A 29 -6.50 -9.54 -6.85
CA ALA A 29 -6.35 -8.18 -7.35
C ALA A 29 -7.31 -7.20 -6.65
N ILE A 30 -8.57 -7.59 -6.47
CA ILE A 30 -9.57 -6.78 -5.74
C ILE A 30 -9.10 -6.57 -4.30
N ILE A 31 -8.69 -7.63 -3.60
CA ILE A 31 -8.19 -7.52 -2.22
C ILE A 31 -6.97 -6.59 -2.14
N CYS A 32 -6.00 -6.72 -3.05
CA CYS A 32 -4.83 -5.85 -3.11
C CYS A 32 -5.22 -4.37 -3.26
N VAL A 33 -6.14 -4.06 -4.18
CA VAL A 33 -6.63 -2.69 -4.38
C VAL A 33 -7.33 -2.17 -3.12
N LEU A 34 -8.17 -2.97 -2.49
CA LEU A 34 -8.87 -2.58 -1.26
C LEU A 34 -7.88 -2.33 -0.10
N THR A 35 -6.94 -3.24 0.11
CA THR A 35 -5.89 -3.10 1.13
C THR A 35 -5.05 -1.84 0.88
N PHE A 36 -4.62 -1.60 -0.35
CA PHE A 36 -3.84 -0.42 -0.70
C PHE A 36 -4.61 0.88 -0.43
N ARG A 37 -5.89 0.93 -0.80
CA ARG A 37 -6.76 2.07 -0.51
C ARG A 37 -6.95 2.27 1.00
N TRP A 38 -7.06 1.18 1.77
CA TRP A 38 -7.19 1.25 3.22
C TRP A 38 -5.92 1.82 3.87
N ILE A 39 -4.74 1.35 3.46
CA ILE A 39 -3.44 1.85 3.96
C ILE A 39 -3.30 3.36 3.69
N ILE A 40 -3.62 3.83 2.48
CA ILE A 40 -3.57 5.26 2.16
C ILE A 40 -4.50 6.07 3.08
N LYS A 41 -5.73 5.59 3.28
CA LYS A 41 -6.70 6.28 4.15
C LYS A 41 -6.21 6.33 5.59
N LEU A 42 -5.58 5.26 6.07
CA LEU A 42 -5.02 5.19 7.42
C LEU A 42 -3.82 6.14 7.56
N SER A 43 -2.91 6.15 6.58
CA SER A 43 -1.75 7.05 6.54
C SER A 43 -2.16 8.52 6.58
N LYS A 44 -3.16 8.93 5.80
CA LYS A 44 -3.68 10.32 5.84
C LYS A 44 -4.22 10.72 7.21
N LYS A 45 -4.86 9.80 7.94
CA LYS A 45 -5.33 10.07 9.31
C LYS A 45 -4.17 10.23 10.30
N GLN A 46 -3.10 9.47 10.11
CA GLN A 46 -1.89 9.59 10.94
C GLN A 46 -1.16 10.89 10.64
N GLU A 47 -1.02 11.25 9.36
CA GLU A 47 -0.38 12.49 8.92
C GLU A 47 -1.00 13.73 9.58
N LEU A 48 -2.34 13.83 9.61
CA LEU A 48 -3.02 14.96 10.25
C LEU A 48 -2.71 15.06 11.75
N LYS A 49 -2.72 13.94 12.47
CA LYS A 49 -2.40 13.91 13.90
C LYS A 49 -0.95 14.31 14.16
N THR A 50 -0.03 13.86 13.32
CA THR A 50 1.38 14.20 13.42
C THR A 50 1.61 15.69 13.17
N LYS A 51 0.95 16.28 12.16
CA LYS A 51 1.05 17.72 11.88
C LYS A 51 0.56 18.58 13.06
N GLU A 52 -0.56 18.22 13.67
CA GLU A 52 -1.06 18.94 14.85
C GLU A 52 -0.08 18.87 16.03
N LEU A 53 0.57 17.72 16.24
CA LEU A 53 1.57 17.54 17.28
C LEU A 53 2.84 18.36 16.98
N GLU A 54 3.33 18.30 15.74
CA GLU A 54 4.50 19.06 15.30
C GLU A 54 4.29 20.57 15.48
N GLU A 55 3.12 21.09 15.08
CA GLU A 55 2.79 22.50 15.29
C GLU A 55 2.73 22.88 16.77
N ARG A 56 2.20 22.01 17.65
CA ARG A 56 2.19 22.28 19.10
C ARG A 56 3.61 22.39 19.66
N ILE A 57 4.47 21.43 19.32
CA ILE A 57 5.87 21.42 19.76
C ILE A 57 6.60 22.67 19.25
N LEU A 58 6.41 23.04 17.97
CA LEU A 58 7.01 24.25 17.42
C LEU A 58 6.54 25.53 18.13
N ARG A 59 5.24 25.64 18.43
CA ARG A 59 4.68 26.78 19.19
C ARG A 59 5.26 26.86 20.61
N GLU A 60 5.35 25.73 21.30
CA GLU A 60 5.94 25.65 22.65
C GLU A 60 7.41 26.10 22.62
N ARG A 61 8.21 25.56 21.70
CA ARG A 61 9.63 25.92 21.53
C ARG A 61 9.84 27.40 21.18
N GLN A 62 8.99 27.96 20.32
CA GLN A 62 9.03 29.40 20.02
C GLN A 62 8.72 30.24 21.25
N SER A 63 7.75 29.82 22.08
CA SER A 63 7.39 30.52 23.31
C SER A 63 8.47 30.42 24.39
N GLU A 64 9.19 29.30 24.47
CA GLU A 64 10.35 29.13 25.36
C GLU A 64 11.49 30.05 24.94
N ASN A 65 11.87 30.02 23.65
CA ASN A 65 12.94 30.87 23.12
C ASN A 65 12.65 32.37 23.27
N GLN A 66 11.37 32.79 23.20
CA GLN A 66 10.99 34.20 23.43
C GLN A 66 11.11 34.61 24.90
N LYS A 67 10.86 33.69 25.85
CA LYS A 67 11.03 33.95 27.29
C LYS A 67 12.49 34.01 27.71
N GLU A 68 13.37 33.26 27.03
CA GLU A 68 14.82 33.29 27.29
C GLU A 68 15.51 34.56 26.74
N GLN A 69 14.87 35.28 25.83
CA GLN A 69 15.40 36.51 25.21
C GLN A 69 14.89 37.82 25.87
N GLN A 70 14.00 37.73 26.86
CA GLN A 70 13.51 38.86 27.67
C GLN A 70 14.19 38.88 29.04
#